data_AF-A0A399YU20-F1
#
_entry.id   AF-A0A399YU20-F1
#
_cell.length_a   1.000
_cell.length_b   1.000
_cell.length_c   1.000
_cell.angle_alpha   90.00
_cell.angle_beta   90.00
_cell.angle_gamma   90.00
#
_symmetry.space_group_name_H-M   'P 1'
#
loop_
_entity.id
_entity.type
_entity.pdbx_description
1 polymer ?
#
loop_
_entity_poly.entity_id
_entity_poly.type
_entity_poly.pdbx_seq_one_letter_code
_entity_poly.pdbx_strand_id
1 'polypeptide(L)'
;MLIRKQTGIEIPSSEITPEHIYFSRRAFMTGAAAVAGAAALAACAPKTDLSGAGSVSRTDLPAATPAVIAGQTDELGDPLTSFEDVTNYNNFYEFSTSKEAVAGKAA
;
A
#
# COMPACT_ATOMS: atom_id res chain seq x y z
N MET A 1 -18.13 -13.78 -42.79
CA MET A 1 -18.23 -12.69 -41.80
C MET A 1 -19.06 -13.19 -40.62
N LEU A 2 -18.43 -13.40 -39.46
CA LEU A 2 -19.11 -13.88 -38.26
C LEU A 2 -19.42 -12.67 -37.38
N ILE A 3 -20.70 -12.28 -37.30
CA ILE A 3 -21.14 -11.21 -36.39
C ILE A 3 -21.35 -11.88 -35.02
N ARG A 4 -20.45 -11.60 -34.06
CA ARG A 4 -20.59 -12.07 -32.67
C ARG A 4 -21.44 -11.06 -31.90
N LYS A 5 -22.46 -11.56 -31.20
CA LYS A 5 -23.39 -10.75 -30.41
C LYS A 5 -22.80 -10.53 -29.02
N GLN A 6 -22.28 -9.34 -28.75
CA GLN A 6 -21.71 -8.98 -27.44
C GLN A 6 -22.81 -8.94 -26.38
N THR A 7 -22.74 -9.81 -25.39
CA THR A 7 -23.65 -9.85 -24.24
C THR A 7 -23.06 -9.06 -23.08
N GLY A 8 -23.18 -7.73 -23.08
CA GLY A 8 -23.09 -6.83 -21.92
C GLY A 8 -21.81 -6.76 -21.06
N ILE A 9 -20.96 -7.80 -21.03
CA ILE A 9 -19.77 -7.95 -20.20
C ILE A 9 -18.67 -8.71 -20.98
N GLU A 10 -18.63 -8.59 -22.30
CA GLU A 10 -17.47 -9.05 -23.08
C GLU A 10 -16.52 -7.87 -23.29
N ILE A 11 -15.43 -7.84 -22.53
CA ILE A 11 -14.35 -6.86 -22.72
C ILE A 11 -13.60 -7.24 -24.01
N PRO A 12 -13.56 -6.36 -25.03
CA PRO A 12 -12.79 -6.62 -26.25
C PRO A 12 -11.32 -6.89 -25.93
N SER A 13 -10.69 -7.87 -26.58
CA SER A 13 -9.28 -8.17 -26.38
C SER A 13 -8.35 -6.99 -26.67
N SER A 14 -8.79 -6.02 -27.48
CA SER A 14 -8.08 -4.77 -27.75
C SER A 14 -8.04 -3.81 -26.55
N GLU A 15 -8.97 -3.92 -25.60
CA GLU A 15 -8.99 -3.12 -24.37
C GLU A 15 -8.14 -3.78 -23.26
N ILE A 16 -7.83 -5.07 -23.40
CA ILE A 16 -6.95 -5.80 -22.49
C ILE A 16 -5.50 -5.51 -22.87
N THR A 17 -4.68 -5.16 -21.88
CA THR A 17 -3.24 -5.03 -22.09
C THR A 17 -2.66 -6.39 -22.52
N PRO A 18 -1.96 -6.48 -23.67
CA PRO A 18 -1.35 -7.73 -24.08
C PRO A 18 -0.38 -8.27 -23.03
N GLU A 19 -0.41 -9.57 -22.80
CA GLU A 19 0.35 -10.26 -21.75
C GLU A 19 1.84 -9.90 -21.76
N HIS A 20 2.49 -9.91 -22.93
CA HIS A 20 3.89 -9.57 -23.07
C HIS A 20 4.22 -8.12 -22.65
N ILE A 21 3.30 -7.17 -22.86
CA ILE A 21 3.48 -5.77 -22.43
C ILE A 21 3.36 -5.68 -20.91
N TYR A 22 2.42 -6.39 -20.30
CA TYR A 22 2.28 -6.46 -18.86
C TYR A 22 3.56 -7.01 -18.20
N PHE A 23 4.07 -8.15 -18.68
CA PHE A 23 5.30 -8.74 -18.14
C PHE A 23 6.53 -7.88 -18.39
N SER A 24 6.64 -7.25 -19.56
CA SER A 24 7.74 -6.32 -19.87
C SER A 24 7.78 -5.15 -18.88
N ARG A 25 6.62 -4.52 -18.61
CA ARG A 25 6.52 -3.44 -17.61
C ARG A 25 6.91 -3.92 -16.22
N ARG A 26 6.46 -5.11 -15.82
CA ARG A 26 6.79 -5.69 -14.51
C ARG A 26 8.28 -5.96 -14.37
N ALA A 27 8.90 -6.56 -15.39
CA ALA A 27 10.34 -6.83 -15.42
C ALA A 27 11.15 -5.52 -15.33
N PHE A 28 10.74 -4.49 -16.06
CA PHE A 28 11.36 -3.17 -15.99
C PHE A 28 11.27 -2.56 -14.58
N MET A 29 10.09 -2.56 -13.96
CA MET A 29 9.91 -2.05 -12.60
C MET A 29 10.74 -2.82 -11.57
N THR A 30 10.78 -4.15 -11.66
CA THR A 30 11.60 -4.99 -10.78
C THR A 30 13.08 -4.68 -10.96
N GLY A 31 13.56 -4.54 -12.21
CA GLY A 31 14.94 -4.17 -12.50
C GLY A 31 15.29 -2.78 -11.95
N ALA A 32 14.43 -1.78 -12.17
CA ALA A 32 14.62 -0.43 -11.65
C ALA A 32 14.64 -0.40 -10.11
N ALA A 33 13.72 -1.12 -9.46
CA ALA A 33 13.69 -1.24 -8.01
C ALA A 33 14.93 -1.94 -7.44
N ALA A 34 15.43 -2.99 -8.11
CA ALA A 34 16.65 -3.67 -7.71
C ALA A 34 17.88 -2.74 -7.81
N VAL A 35 18.00 -1.98 -8.90
CA VAL A 35 19.09 -1.00 -9.09
C VAL A 35 19.02 0.10 -8.04
N ALA A 36 17.83 0.69 -7.82
CA ALA A 36 17.64 1.73 -6.83
C ALA A 36 17.89 1.22 -5.40
N GLY A 37 17.41 0.01 -5.08
CA GLY A 37 17.65 -0.64 -3.80
C GLY A 37 19.13 -0.93 -3.56
N ALA A 38 19.84 -1.44 -4.56
CA ALA A 38 21.29 -1.67 -4.47
C ALA A 38 22.06 -0.35 -4.26
N ALA A 39 21.70 0.72 -4.96
CA ALA A 39 22.30 2.04 -4.79
C ALA A 39 22.03 2.62 -3.38
N ALA A 40 20.81 2.47 -2.86
CA ALA A 40 20.46 2.90 -1.51
C ALA A 40 21.24 2.11 -0.44
N LEU A 41 21.37 0.79 -0.59
CA LEU A 41 22.17 -0.04 0.30
C LEU A 41 23.65 0.32 0.26
N ALA A 42 24.21 0.58 -0.93
CA ALA A 42 25.59 1.02 -1.08
C ALA A 42 25.84 2.41 -0.48
N ALA A 43 24.87 3.32 -0.53
CA ALA A 43 24.97 4.64 0.09
C ALA A 43 24.92 4.59 1.62
N CYS A 44 24.24 3.60 2.20
CA CYS A 44 24.16 3.38 3.64
C CYS A 44 25.23 2.41 4.17
N ALA A 45 26.13 1.92 3.31
CA ALA A 45 27.23 1.08 3.77
C ALA A 45 28.10 1.87 4.76
N PRO A 46 28.32 1.36 5.99
CA PRO A 46 29.20 2.03 6.93
C PRO A 46 30.59 2.13 6.29
N LYS A 47 31.11 3.34 6.18
CA LYS A 47 32.54 3.54 5.92
C LYS A 47 33.25 2.94 7.13
N THR A 48 33.79 1.74 7.00
CA THR A 48 34.71 1.18 7.97
C THR A 48 36.00 1.99 7.92
N ASP A 49 35.97 3.16 8.53
CA ASP A 49 37.15 3.74 9.12
C ASP A 49 37.49 2.87 10.34
N LEU A 50 38.71 2.31 10.37
CA LEU A 50 39.25 1.53 11.50
C LEU A 50 39.50 2.41 12.74
N SER A 51 38.58 3.32 13.08
CA SER A 51 38.74 4.23 14.21
C SER A 51 37.39 4.70 14.73
N GLY A 52 36.97 4.11 15.85
CA GLY A 52 36.02 4.75 16.76
C GLY A 52 34.71 3.99 16.91
N ALA A 53 34.67 3.12 17.92
CA ALA A 53 33.42 2.60 18.49
C ALA A 53 32.59 3.77 19.04
N GLY A 54 31.60 4.23 18.27
CA GLY A 54 30.59 5.19 18.69
C GLY A 54 29.24 4.51 18.80
N SER A 55 28.78 4.28 20.03
CA SER A 55 27.41 3.85 20.35
C SER A 55 26.39 4.83 19.75
N VAL A 56 25.59 4.36 18.78
CA VAL A 56 24.49 5.16 18.22
C VAL A 56 23.31 5.10 19.19
N SER A 57 23.10 6.20 19.92
CA SER A 57 21.87 6.42 20.68
C SER A 57 20.67 6.36 19.75
N ARG A 58 19.69 5.54 20.13
CA ARG A 58 18.39 5.39 19.48
C ARG A 58 17.68 6.75 19.53
N THR A 59 17.73 7.51 18.45
CA THR A 59 17.02 8.78 18.33
C THR A 59 15.53 8.51 18.51
N ASP A 60 14.93 9.19 19.48
CA ASP A 60 13.50 9.16 19.76
C ASP A 60 12.71 9.43 18.47
N LEU A 61 11.97 8.41 18.01
CA LEU A 61 10.93 8.63 17.03
C LEU A 61 9.93 9.61 17.66
N PRO A 62 9.57 10.71 16.98
CA PRO A 62 8.52 11.58 17.49
C PRO A 62 7.27 10.72 17.67
N ALA A 63 6.79 10.62 18.90
CA ALA A 63 5.50 9.99 19.19
C ALA A 63 4.49 10.63 18.23
N ALA A 64 3.82 9.81 17.43
CA ALA A 64 2.76 10.27 16.55
C ALA A 64 1.68 10.91 17.43
N THR A 65 1.76 12.23 17.59
CA THR A 65 0.72 12.99 18.25
C THR A 65 -0.49 12.89 17.33
N PRO A 66 -1.61 12.30 17.77
CA PRO A 66 -2.82 12.30 16.98
C PRO A 66 -3.15 13.76 16.67
N ALA A 67 -3.20 14.10 15.38
CA ALA A 67 -3.63 15.42 14.96
C ALA A 67 -5.06 15.60 15.45
N VAL A 68 -5.26 16.47 16.43
CA VAL A 68 -6.60 16.85 16.90
C VAL A 68 -7.17 17.75 15.82
N ILE A 69 -7.84 17.15 14.83
CA ILE A 69 -8.58 17.90 13.81
C ILE A 69 -9.79 18.50 14.53
N ALA A 70 -9.81 19.83 14.64
CA ALA A 70 -10.94 20.56 15.20
C ALA A 70 -12.07 20.57 14.16
N GLY A 71 -12.88 19.52 14.13
CA GLY A 71 -14.02 19.39 13.22
C GLY A 71 -14.59 17.98 13.21
N GLN A 72 -15.91 17.85 13.07
CA GLN A 72 -16.59 16.57 12.78
C GLN A 72 -16.80 16.38 11.28
N THR A 73 -16.08 17.15 10.47
CA THR A 73 -16.20 17.19 9.02
C THR A 73 -14.83 17.25 8.36
N ASP A 74 -14.72 16.72 7.15
CA ASP A 74 -13.50 16.81 6.32
C ASP A 74 -13.40 18.16 5.58
N GLU A 75 -12.40 18.31 4.70
CA GLU A 75 -12.17 19.52 3.91
C GLU A 75 -13.31 19.83 2.91
N LEU A 76 -14.16 18.85 2.61
CA LEU A 76 -15.31 18.94 1.72
C LEU A 76 -16.63 19.18 2.49
N GLY A 77 -16.59 19.10 3.83
CA GLY A 77 -17.75 19.24 4.71
C GLY A 77 -18.50 17.94 4.96
N ASP A 78 -17.96 16.79 4.54
CA ASP A 78 -18.58 15.48 4.77
C ASP A 78 -18.42 15.07 6.24
N PRO A 79 -19.45 14.49 6.88
CA PRO A 79 -19.40 14.11 8.28
C PRO A 79 -18.42 12.95 8.52
N LEU A 80 -17.79 12.96 9.70
CA LEU A 80 -16.94 11.84 10.12
C LEU A 80 -17.72 10.53 10.19
N THR A 81 -17.07 9.45 9.75
CA THR A 81 -17.55 8.09 9.99
C THR A 81 -17.55 7.79 11.49
N SER A 82 -18.59 7.10 11.97
CA SER A 82 -18.70 6.77 13.39
C SER A 82 -17.52 5.89 13.84
N PHE A 83 -17.08 6.06 15.09
CA PHE A 83 -16.01 5.24 15.64
C PHE A 83 -16.38 3.74 15.66
N GLU A 84 -17.67 3.43 15.87
CA GLU A 84 -18.19 2.07 15.84
C GLU A 84 -17.99 1.42 14.46
N ASP A 85 -18.34 2.14 13.38
CA ASP A 85 -18.16 1.63 12.02
C ASP A 85 -16.69 1.48 11.66
N VAL A 86 -15.85 2.47 12.02
CA VAL A 86 -14.39 2.43 11.77
C VAL A 86 -13.76 1.18 12.39
N THR A 87 -14.19 0.80 13.60
CA THR A 87 -13.58 -0.32 14.33
C THR A 87 -14.23 -1.67 14.03
N ASN A 88 -15.49 -1.71 13.59
CA ASN A 88 -16.25 -2.96 13.43
C ASN A 88 -16.63 -3.32 12.00
N TYR A 89 -16.46 -2.43 11.02
CA TYR A 89 -16.87 -2.68 9.63
C TYR A 89 -15.68 -2.66 8.67
N ASN A 90 -14.91 -3.74 8.65
CA ASN A 90 -13.61 -3.80 7.99
C ASN A 90 -13.53 -4.89 6.92
N ASN A 91 -12.76 -4.66 5.85
CA ASN A 91 -12.36 -5.70 4.91
C ASN A 91 -10.98 -6.22 5.30
N PHE A 92 -10.93 -7.26 6.14
CA PHE A 92 -9.68 -7.90 6.56
C PHE A 92 -9.75 -9.41 6.36
N TYR A 93 -9.46 -9.85 5.14
CA TYR A 93 -9.73 -11.21 4.67
C TYR A 93 -8.89 -12.30 5.34
N GLU A 94 -7.75 -11.93 5.91
CA GLU A 94 -6.92 -12.79 6.75
C GLU A 94 -7.66 -13.25 8.01
N PHE A 95 -8.66 -12.50 8.47
CA PHE A 95 -9.47 -12.83 9.65
C PHE A 95 -10.88 -13.31 9.27
N SER A 96 -11.53 -12.66 8.30
CA SER A 96 -12.91 -12.97 7.91
C SER A 96 -13.30 -12.37 6.56
N THR A 97 -14.27 -13.00 5.88
CA THR A 97 -14.95 -12.45 4.70
C THR A 97 -16.21 -11.65 5.03
N SER A 98 -16.80 -11.82 6.23
CA SER A 98 -17.84 -10.91 6.77
C SER A 98 -17.16 -9.71 7.43
N LYS A 99 -17.69 -8.52 7.15
CA LYS A 99 -17.12 -7.23 7.55
C LYS A 99 -17.20 -6.98 9.05
N GLU A 100 -18.28 -7.47 9.65
CA GLU A 100 -18.64 -7.36 11.06
C GLU A 100 -17.84 -8.35 11.91
N ALA A 101 -17.49 -9.50 11.34
CA ALA A 101 -16.78 -10.56 12.06
C ALA A 101 -15.27 -10.32 12.19
N VAL A 102 -14.71 -9.29 11.54
CA VAL A 102 -13.28 -8.95 11.62
C VAL A 102 -12.91 -8.53 13.04
N ALA A 103 -13.67 -7.64 13.67
CA ALA A 103 -13.33 -7.08 14.98
C ALA A 103 -13.19 -8.14 16.07
N GLY A 104 -14.08 -9.14 16.08
CA GLY A 104 -14.01 -10.24 17.05
C GLY A 104 -12.88 -11.25 16.80
N LYS A 105 -12.27 -11.25 15.62
CA LYS A 105 -11.21 -12.20 15.24
C LYS A 105 -9.81 -11.59 15.22
N ALA A 106 -9.70 -10.28 15.12
CA ALA A 106 -8.45 -9.54 15.10
C ALA A 106 -8.00 -9.04 16.49
N ALA A 107 -8.78 -9.32 17.55
CA ALA A 107 -8.49 -8.97 18.94
C ALA A 107 -7.49 -9.91 19.62
#